data_AF-A0A7S4NRZ1-F1
#
_entry.id   AF-A0A7S4NRZ1-F1
#
_cell.length_a   1.000
_cell.length_b   1.000
_cell.length_c   1.000
_cell.angle_alpha   90.00
_cell.angle_beta   90.00
_cell.angle_gamma   90.00
#
_symmetry.space_group_name_H-M   'P 1'
#
loop_
_entity.id
_entity.type
_entity.pdbx_description
1 polymer ?
#
loop_
_entity_poly.entity_id
_entity_poly.type
_entity_poly.pdbx_seq_one_letter_code
_entity_poly.pdbx_strand_id
1 'polypeptide(L)'
;MRGGGGIACVRWLGRRAELDAVSYKPDTWMWQGIKKGSSTLTYRLFYHRLQVKRRRRERGECVHGRGHDGLKAAQARSTYLHSSPRMLMTSNVETMTLDENFSDLRTVNVVARARLAGPRRLDTKLLASRLRNSQYGGDLTNARSVTLRFPLHSTVVKVYESGSMVVVGARSASSARSTLRAVARRIQRVLRDVRGLEGFRVVHTVWSFKMRRAIDRVRTYERLCERFFPSYEPEINTALTVPLEDLRVKACLHKRSGAVFGVKRDRDAYLALQLIAPLLVYVGE
;
A
#
# COMPACT_ATOMS: atom_id res chain seq x y z
N MET A 1 1.73 31.96 46.78
CA MET A 1 0.56 32.53 46.05
C MET A 1 1.10 33.38 44.91
N ARG A 2 0.58 33.13 43.70
CA ARG A 2 0.33 34.04 42.53
C ARG A 2 1.34 35.18 42.27
N GLY A 3 1.82 35.45 41.05
CA GLY A 3 1.44 35.00 39.71
C GLY A 3 1.84 36.08 38.68
N GLY A 4 1.78 35.76 37.37
CA GLY A 4 1.68 36.75 36.29
C GLY A 4 2.84 36.87 35.30
N GLY A 5 3.02 35.87 34.41
CA GLY A 5 3.76 36.02 33.15
C GLY A 5 2.81 36.41 32.02
N GLY A 6 3.04 37.58 31.42
CA GLY A 6 2.22 38.19 30.38
C GLY A 6 2.16 37.40 29.07
N ILE A 7 0.98 37.48 28.45
CA ILE A 7 0.66 36.93 27.12
C ILE A 7 1.22 37.90 26.08
N ALA A 8 2.20 37.46 25.29
CA ALA A 8 2.63 38.15 24.08
C ALA A 8 1.72 37.75 22.91
N CYS A 9 0.89 38.70 22.48
CA CYS A 9 0.09 38.67 21.27
C CYS A 9 1.01 38.83 20.05
N VAL A 10 1.04 37.85 19.14
CA VAL A 10 1.73 38.00 17.84
C VAL A 10 0.69 38.09 16.73
N ARG A 11 0.69 39.31 16.19
CA ARG A 11 -0.06 39.91 15.10
C ARG A 11 -0.02 39.06 13.82
N TRP A 12 -1.21 38.74 13.30
CA TRP A 12 -1.39 38.17 11.95
C TRP A 12 -1.22 39.28 10.90
N LEU A 13 -0.21 39.16 10.05
CA LEU A 13 -0.09 39.91 8.81
C LEU A 13 0.23 38.93 7.68
N GLY A 14 -0.71 38.80 6.75
CA GLY A 14 -0.63 37.86 5.64
C GLY A 14 0.49 38.18 4.66
N ARG A 15 1.05 37.12 4.07
CA ARG A 15 1.56 37.10 2.69
C ARG A 15 1.71 35.65 2.22
N ARG A 16 1.20 35.41 1.00
CA ARG A 16 1.26 34.25 0.11
C ARG A 16 2.08 33.04 0.59
N ALA A 17 1.39 31.92 0.79
CA ALA A 17 2.01 30.60 0.89
C ALA A 17 2.39 30.09 -0.51
N GLU A 18 3.69 30.06 -0.79
CA GLU A 18 4.27 29.17 -1.79
C GLU A 18 4.03 27.71 -1.33
N LEU A 19 3.38 26.93 -2.20
CA LEU A 19 3.10 25.52 -1.96
C LEU A 19 4.36 24.70 -2.27
N ASP A 20 5.29 24.68 -1.32
CA ASP A 20 6.42 23.78 -1.33
C ASP A 20 5.98 22.31 -1.23
N ALA A 21 6.73 21.46 -1.93
CA ALA A 21 6.52 20.03 -2.08
C ALA A 21 6.17 19.33 -0.76
N VAL A 22 4.95 18.77 -0.69
CA VAL A 22 4.54 17.90 0.41
C VAL A 22 5.44 16.67 0.42
N SER A 23 6.44 16.71 1.30
CA SER A 23 7.28 15.58 1.68
C SER A 23 6.37 14.45 2.18
N TYR A 24 6.33 13.35 1.43
CA TYR A 24 5.63 12.13 1.81
C TYR A 24 6.22 11.60 3.12
N LYS A 25 5.56 11.88 4.25
CA LYS A 25 5.86 11.27 5.56
C LYS A 25 5.19 9.89 5.60
N PRO A 26 5.93 8.78 5.68
CA PRO A 26 5.34 7.43 5.68
C PRO A 26 4.67 7.03 7.01
N ASP A 27 4.59 7.94 8.00
CA ASP A 27 4.53 7.55 9.41
C ASP A 27 3.13 7.31 9.99
N THR A 28 2.03 7.57 9.27
CA THR A 28 0.67 7.47 9.87
C THR A 28 -0.17 6.30 9.40
N TRP A 29 0.01 5.79 8.17
CA TRP A 29 -0.93 4.81 7.61
C TRP A 29 -0.52 3.35 7.81
N MET A 30 0.75 3.07 8.10
CA MET A 30 1.20 1.70 8.36
C MET A 30 0.90 1.20 9.79
N TRP A 31 0.41 2.06 10.70
CA TRP A 31 0.28 1.75 12.13
C TRP A 31 -1.14 1.81 12.72
N GLN A 32 -2.18 2.17 11.97
CA GLN A 32 -3.56 2.16 12.48
C GLN A 32 -4.34 0.84 12.25
N GLY A 33 -3.70 -0.21 11.74
CA GLY A 33 -4.33 -1.51 11.48
C GLY A 33 -3.93 -2.68 12.39
N ILE A 34 -3.13 -2.47 13.44
CA ILE A 34 -2.67 -3.56 14.33
C ILE A 34 -3.07 -3.31 15.79
N LYS A 35 -4.29 -2.81 16.00
CA LYS A 35 -4.99 -2.89 17.29
C LYS A 35 -6.47 -3.15 17.07
N LYS A 36 -6.80 -4.42 16.87
CA LYS A 36 -7.93 -5.14 17.48
C LYS A 36 -7.92 -6.55 16.90
N GLY A 37 -7.84 -7.54 17.77
CA GLY A 37 -7.97 -8.94 17.39
C GLY A 37 -9.28 -9.14 16.64
N SER A 38 -9.19 -9.43 15.35
CA SER A 38 -10.20 -10.18 14.63
C SER A 38 -9.46 -10.93 13.55
N SER A 39 -9.28 -12.21 13.82
CA SER A 39 -8.66 -13.18 12.94
C SER A 39 -9.36 -13.18 11.58
N THR A 40 -8.63 -13.70 10.60
CA THR A 40 -8.95 -14.08 9.21
C THR A 40 -10.39 -14.54 8.91
N LEU A 41 -11.23 -14.82 9.93
CA LEU A 41 -12.66 -15.10 9.83
C LEU A 41 -13.50 -13.88 9.41
N THR A 42 -13.21 -12.66 9.86
CA THR A 42 -14.02 -11.47 9.50
C THR A 42 -13.84 -11.06 8.04
N TYR A 43 -12.62 -11.18 7.51
CA TYR A 43 -12.35 -10.95 6.08
C TYR A 43 -13.00 -12.04 5.20
N ARG A 44 -13.00 -13.30 5.66
CA ARG A 44 -13.66 -14.42 4.96
C ARG A 44 -15.19 -14.32 5.02
N LEU A 45 -15.77 -13.88 6.14
CA LEU A 45 -17.21 -13.66 6.30
C LEU A 45 -17.71 -12.43 5.55
N PHE A 46 -16.90 -11.37 5.43
CA PHE A 46 -17.22 -10.19 4.62
C PHE A 46 -17.24 -10.53 3.12
N TYR A 47 -16.21 -11.23 2.63
CA TYR A 47 -16.19 -11.72 1.24
C TYR A 47 -17.25 -12.79 0.98
N HIS A 48 -17.56 -13.67 1.94
CA HIS A 48 -18.64 -14.65 1.81
C HIS A 48 -20.02 -13.97 1.78
N ARG A 49 -20.27 -12.93 2.59
CA ARG A 49 -21.51 -12.13 2.50
C ARG A 49 -21.64 -11.39 1.16
N LEU A 50 -20.54 -10.89 0.61
CA LEU A 50 -20.53 -10.28 -0.73
C LEU A 50 -20.77 -11.33 -1.83
N GLN A 51 -20.18 -12.53 -1.73
CA GLN A 51 -20.45 -13.61 -2.68
C GLN A 51 -21.86 -14.21 -2.56
N VAL A 52 -22.43 -14.28 -1.36
CA VAL A 52 -23.84 -14.70 -1.16
C VAL A 52 -24.81 -13.63 -1.67
N LYS A 53 -24.53 -12.34 -1.49
CA LYS A 53 -25.31 -11.26 -2.12
C LYS A 53 -25.18 -11.26 -3.65
N ARG A 54 -24.01 -11.62 -4.19
CA ARG A 54 -23.76 -11.77 -5.62
C ARG A 54 -24.52 -12.98 -6.20
N ARG A 55 -24.48 -14.14 -5.52
CA ARG A 55 -25.23 -15.34 -5.89
C ARG A 55 -26.75 -15.19 -5.76
N ARG A 56 -27.26 -14.39 -4.82
CA ARG A 56 -28.69 -14.06 -4.72
C ARG A 56 -29.16 -13.14 -5.85
N ARG A 57 -28.29 -12.26 -6.36
CA ARG A 57 -28.55 -11.45 -7.56
C ARG A 57 -28.45 -12.26 -8.86
N GLU A 58 -27.55 -13.25 -8.91
CA GLU A 58 -27.38 -14.15 -10.07
C GLU A 58 -28.46 -15.24 -10.16
N ARG A 59 -29.16 -15.59 -9.07
CA ARG A 59 -30.26 -16.58 -9.07
C ARG A 59 -31.67 -16.00 -9.25
N GLY A 60 -31.82 -14.70 -9.45
CA GLY A 60 -33.13 -14.12 -9.79
C GLY A 60 -34.24 -14.33 -8.76
N GLU A 61 -33.94 -14.39 -7.46
CA GLU A 61 -34.98 -14.43 -6.42
C GLU A 61 -35.58 -13.03 -6.21
N CYS A 62 -36.60 -12.72 -7.01
CA CYS A 62 -37.50 -11.59 -6.83
C CYS A 62 -38.42 -11.82 -5.63
N VAL A 63 -38.21 -11.10 -4.52
CA VAL A 63 -39.26 -10.92 -3.52
C VAL A 63 -40.28 -9.93 -4.10
N HIS A 64 -41.52 -10.38 -4.18
CA HIS A 64 -42.66 -9.71 -4.79
C HIS A 64 -42.87 -8.27 -4.31
N GLY A 65 -43.14 -7.37 -5.26
CA GLY A 65 -43.67 -6.02 -5.02
C GLY A 65 -44.08 -5.40 -6.36
N ARG A 66 -45.39 -5.29 -6.56
CA ARG A 66 -46.10 -4.92 -7.81
C ARG A 66 -45.61 -3.62 -8.46
N GLY A 67 -45.60 -3.60 -9.80
CA GLY A 67 -45.46 -2.40 -10.62
C GLY A 67 -45.05 -2.72 -12.06
N HIS A 68 -46.04 -3.01 -12.91
CA HIS A 68 -45.88 -3.20 -14.35
C HIS A 68 -45.44 -1.88 -15.01
N ASP A 69 -44.13 -1.64 -15.14
CA ASP A 69 -43.55 -0.65 -16.09
C ASP A 69 -42.03 -0.85 -16.33
N GLY A 70 -41.45 -1.98 -15.91
CA GLY A 70 -39.99 -2.20 -15.93
C GLY A 70 -39.43 -3.04 -17.08
N LEU A 71 -40.28 -3.68 -17.90
CA LEU A 71 -39.85 -4.74 -18.81
C LEU A 71 -39.05 -4.25 -20.03
N LYS A 72 -39.22 -3.01 -20.49
CA LYS A 72 -38.38 -2.44 -21.56
C LYS A 72 -37.02 -1.93 -21.07
N ALA A 73 -36.90 -1.56 -19.79
CA ALA A 73 -35.63 -1.10 -19.19
C ALA A 73 -34.74 -2.26 -18.72
N ALA A 74 -35.32 -3.41 -18.37
CA ALA A 74 -34.57 -4.60 -17.93
C ALA A 74 -33.82 -5.29 -19.08
N GLN A 75 -34.39 -5.28 -20.29
CA GLN A 75 -33.76 -5.90 -21.46
C GLN A 75 -32.57 -5.10 -21.99
N ALA A 76 -32.59 -3.77 -21.82
CA ALA A 76 -31.44 -2.90 -22.12
C ALA A 76 -30.33 -2.95 -21.05
N ARG A 77 -30.60 -3.44 -19.84
CA ARG A 77 -29.62 -3.53 -18.74
C ARG A 77 -28.93 -4.89 -18.63
N SER A 78 -29.51 -5.94 -19.22
CA SER A 78 -28.97 -7.31 -19.13
C SER A 78 -27.75 -7.55 -20.03
N THR A 79 -27.56 -6.76 -21.09
CA THR A 79 -26.43 -6.89 -22.01
C THR A 79 -25.12 -6.29 -21.50
N TYR A 80 -25.12 -5.52 -20.41
CA TYR A 80 -23.91 -4.83 -19.89
C TYR A 80 -23.22 -5.52 -18.70
N LEU A 81 -23.72 -6.66 -18.22
CA LEU A 81 -23.23 -7.28 -16.98
C LEU A 81 -22.26 -8.47 -17.18
N HIS A 82 -21.84 -8.77 -18.41
CA HIS A 82 -20.98 -9.94 -18.68
C HIS A 82 -19.62 -9.64 -19.34
N SER A 83 -19.15 -8.42 -19.28
CA SER A 83 -17.76 -8.13 -19.63
C SER A 83 -17.15 -7.17 -18.61
N SER A 84 -16.44 -7.71 -17.62
CA SER A 84 -15.27 -6.96 -17.14
C SER A 84 -14.48 -6.59 -18.40
N PRO A 85 -14.19 -5.31 -18.66
CA PRO A 85 -13.32 -5.00 -19.77
C PRO A 85 -11.97 -5.59 -19.39
N ARG A 86 -11.63 -6.73 -20.00
CA ARG A 86 -10.23 -7.00 -20.34
C ARG A 86 -9.80 -5.71 -21.01
N MET A 87 -8.93 -4.92 -20.38
CA MET A 87 -8.19 -3.90 -21.12
C MET A 87 -7.54 -4.67 -22.26
N LEU A 88 -8.12 -4.56 -23.45
CA LEU A 88 -7.61 -5.20 -24.64
C LEU A 88 -6.21 -4.64 -24.79
N MET A 89 -5.21 -5.51 -24.68
CA MET A 89 -3.86 -5.22 -25.12
C MET A 89 -3.96 -5.07 -26.64
N THR A 90 -4.37 -3.89 -27.11
CA THR A 90 -4.29 -3.57 -28.53
C THR A 90 -2.81 -3.63 -28.87
N SER A 91 -2.46 -4.43 -29.87
CA SER A 91 -1.09 -4.72 -30.31
C SER A 91 -0.34 -3.51 -30.90
N ASN A 92 -0.91 -2.31 -30.74
CA ASN A 92 -0.32 -1.04 -31.15
C ASN A 92 -0.21 -0.16 -29.90
N VAL A 93 0.56 -0.62 -28.90
CA VAL A 93 1.12 0.29 -27.92
C VAL A 93 2.28 0.96 -28.64
N GLU A 94 1.98 1.99 -29.45
CA GLU A 94 2.96 3.01 -29.73
C GLU A 94 3.58 3.40 -28.39
N THR A 95 4.90 3.46 -28.35
CA THR A 95 5.69 3.88 -27.22
C THR A 95 5.36 5.34 -26.89
N MET A 96 4.15 5.62 -26.40
CA MET A 96 3.86 6.86 -25.67
C MET A 96 4.86 6.84 -24.52
N THR A 97 5.88 7.67 -24.64
CA THR A 97 6.98 7.70 -23.71
C THR A 97 6.38 8.00 -22.34
N LEU A 98 6.67 7.14 -21.36
CA LEU A 98 6.30 7.31 -19.95
C LEU A 98 6.55 8.75 -19.46
N ASP A 99 7.53 9.40 -20.07
CA ASP A 99 7.93 10.79 -19.85
C ASP A 99 6.83 11.82 -20.09
N GLU A 100 5.82 11.59 -20.93
CA GLU A 100 4.78 12.61 -21.19
C GLU A 100 3.78 12.73 -20.04
N ASN A 101 3.39 11.60 -19.45
CA ASN A 101 2.35 11.56 -18.42
C ASN A 101 2.92 11.50 -17.00
N PHE A 102 4.12 10.93 -16.83
CA PHE A 102 4.73 10.68 -15.54
C PHE A 102 6.11 11.33 -15.42
N SER A 103 6.49 11.66 -14.19
CA SER A 103 7.84 12.11 -13.87
C SER A 103 8.25 11.67 -12.47
N ASP A 104 9.54 11.82 -12.14
CA ASP A 104 10.05 11.59 -10.78
C ASP A 104 9.75 10.16 -10.27
N LEU A 105 9.85 9.18 -11.18
CA LEU A 105 9.64 7.77 -10.89
C LEU A 105 10.79 7.24 -10.02
N ARG A 106 10.46 6.82 -8.80
CA ARG A 106 11.46 6.31 -7.85
C ARG A 106 10.90 5.23 -6.94
N THR A 107 11.76 4.34 -6.48
CA THR A 107 11.43 3.43 -5.40
C THR A 107 11.39 4.20 -4.07
N VAL A 108 10.26 4.13 -3.37
CA VAL A 108 10.09 4.80 -2.06
C VAL A 108 10.14 3.82 -0.89
N ASN A 109 9.89 2.54 -1.14
CA ASN A 109 9.93 1.51 -0.11
C ASN A 109 10.31 0.15 -0.71
N VAL A 110 11.19 -0.55 -0.02
CA VAL A 110 11.60 -1.91 -0.31
C VAL A 110 11.25 -2.77 0.88
N VAL A 111 10.49 -3.83 0.61
CA VAL A 111 10.24 -4.91 1.56
C VAL A 111 11.14 -6.07 1.18
N ALA A 112 12.05 -6.44 2.08
CA ALA A 112 12.96 -7.55 1.86
C ALA A 112 12.92 -8.52 3.03
N ARG A 113 13.21 -9.79 2.73
CA ARG A 113 13.29 -10.88 3.69
C ARG A 113 14.67 -11.51 3.65
N ALA A 114 15.13 -11.94 4.81
CA ALA A 114 16.31 -12.79 4.95
C ALA A 114 16.12 -13.72 6.14
N ARG A 115 17.10 -14.57 6.41
CA ARG A 115 17.14 -15.46 7.57
C ARG A 115 18.47 -15.31 8.28
N LEU A 116 18.48 -15.48 9.60
CA LEU A 116 19.72 -15.62 10.36
C LEU A 116 20.25 -17.04 10.17
N ALA A 117 21.53 -17.14 9.80
CA ALA A 117 22.24 -18.41 9.81
C ALA A 117 22.58 -18.78 11.26
N GLY A 118 22.27 -20.01 11.67
CA GLY A 118 22.52 -20.50 13.03
C GLY A 118 21.30 -21.20 13.64
N PRO A 119 20.89 -20.87 14.88
CA PRO A 119 19.89 -21.64 15.61
C PRO A 119 18.51 -21.61 14.95
N ARG A 120 17.80 -22.74 15.01
CA ARG A 120 16.45 -22.89 14.44
C ARG A 120 15.39 -22.07 15.18
N ARG A 121 15.65 -21.73 16.45
CA ARG A 121 14.79 -20.92 17.31
C ARG A 121 15.61 -19.88 18.08
N LEU A 122 15.13 -18.65 18.11
CA LEU A 122 15.73 -17.53 18.81
C LEU A 122 14.93 -17.21 20.07
N ASP A 123 15.61 -16.93 21.17
CA ASP A 123 14.96 -16.34 22.34
C ASP A 123 14.63 -14.87 22.08
N THR A 124 13.42 -14.63 21.57
CA THR A 124 12.94 -13.28 21.27
C THR A 124 12.70 -12.41 22.51
N LYS A 125 12.51 -13.01 23.70
CA LYS A 125 12.37 -12.23 24.94
C LYS A 125 13.72 -11.69 25.38
N LEU A 126 14.76 -12.53 25.34
CA LEU A 126 16.13 -12.10 25.57
C LEU A 126 16.59 -11.03 24.56
N LEU A 127 16.26 -11.20 23.28
CA LEU A 127 16.58 -10.19 22.27
C LEU A 127 15.88 -8.86 22.54
N ALA A 128 14.61 -8.87 22.95
CA ALA A 128 13.88 -7.64 23.28
C ALA A 128 14.46 -6.93 24.52
N SER A 129 14.93 -7.68 25.52
CA SER A 129 15.52 -7.09 26.73
C SER A 129 16.91 -6.49 26.48
N ARG A 130 17.69 -7.06 25.56
CA ARG A 130 19.09 -6.64 25.31
C ARG A 130 19.24 -5.65 24.15
N LEU A 131 18.34 -5.65 23.17
CA LEU A 131 18.43 -4.78 22.01
C LEU A 131 17.73 -3.44 22.24
N ARG A 132 18.44 -2.34 21.98
CA ARG A 132 17.88 -0.98 22.00
C ARG A 132 16.89 -0.78 20.86
N ASN A 133 15.92 0.12 21.05
CA ASN A 133 14.86 0.45 20.10
C ASN A 133 14.08 -0.79 19.61
N SER A 134 13.97 -1.78 20.50
CA SER A 134 13.28 -3.02 20.23
C SER A 134 11.93 -3.05 20.95
N GLN A 135 10.95 -3.67 20.32
CA GLN A 135 9.63 -3.90 20.88
C GLN A 135 9.30 -5.38 20.72
N TYR A 136 9.03 -6.05 21.84
CA TYR A 136 8.55 -7.43 21.81
C TYR A 136 7.10 -7.47 21.32
N GLY A 137 6.82 -8.35 20.37
CA GLY A 137 5.51 -8.50 19.75
C GLY A 137 4.51 -9.36 20.54
N GLY A 138 4.94 -10.02 21.62
CA GLY A 138 4.05 -10.74 22.54
C GLY A 138 3.44 -12.04 22.01
N ASP A 139 2.93 -12.86 22.94
CA ASP A 139 2.21 -14.12 22.68
C ASP A 139 0.77 -13.88 22.14
N LEU A 140 0.25 -12.65 22.24
CA LEU A 140 -1.08 -12.23 21.76
C LEU A 140 -1.33 -12.44 20.26
N THR A 141 -0.27 -12.67 19.47
CA THR A 141 -0.35 -12.93 18.03
C THR A 141 0.28 -14.27 17.61
N ASN A 142 0.67 -15.13 18.55
CA ASN A 142 1.49 -16.33 18.29
C ASN A 142 2.78 -16.06 17.47
N ALA A 143 3.17 -14.80 17.29
CA ALA A 143 4.15 -14.40 16.29
C ALA A 143 5.53 -14.13 16.91
N ARG A 144 5.80 -14.64 18.13
CA ARG A 144 7.05 -14.52 18.93
C ARG A 144 8.14 -13.81 18.14
N SER A 145 8.15 -12.48 18.22
CA SER A 145 8.98 -11.62 17.38
C SER A 145 9.43 -10.37 18.11
N VAL A 146 10.52 -9.80 17.61
CA VAL A 146 11.07 -8.53 18.04
C VAL A 146 11.04 -7.57 16.87
N THR A 147 10.53 -6.37 17.09
CA THR A 147 10.52 -5.29 16.10
C THR A 147 11.56 -4.26 16.49
N LEU A 148 12.53 -4.00 15.61
CA LEU A 148 13.59 -3.02 15.77
C LEU A 148 13.29 -1.80 14.90
N ARG A 149 13.28 -0.61 15.50
CA ARG A 149 13.05 0.65 14.77
C ARG A 149 14.34 1.44 14.62
N PHE A 150 14.58 1.94 13.40
CA PHE A 150 15.74 2.75 13.04
C PHE A 150 15.27 4.10 12.50
N PRO A 151 14.99 5.08 13.39
CA PRO A 151 14.37 6.35 13.01
C PRO A 151 15.21 7.15 12.00
N LEU A 152 16.55 7.13 12.12
CA LEU A 152 17.46 7.82 11.20
C LEU A 152 17.32 7.37 9.74
N HIS A 153 16.92 6.11 9.52
CA HIS A 153 16.80 5.53 8.18
C HIS A 153 15.35 5.26 7.80
N SER A 154 14.38 5.64 8.65
CA SER A 154 12.96 5.29 8.52
C SER A 154 12.73 3.80 8.24
N THR A 155 13.60 2.92 8.75
CA THR A 155 13.50 1.47 8.54
C THR A 155 13.04 0.75 9.79
N VAL A 156 12.30 -0.33 9.57
CA VAL A 156 11.81 -1.23 10.61
C VAL A 156 12.20 -2.64 10.24
N VAL A 157 12.79 -3.37 11.19
CA VAL A 157 13.15 -4.78 11.03
C VAL A 157 12.38 -5.62 12.02
N LYS A 158 11.62 -6.58 11.53
CA LYS A 158 10.93 -7.57 12.34
C LYS A 158 11.69 -8.90 12.29
N VAL A 159 12.04 -9.41 13.46
CA VAL A 159 12.78 -10.67 13.64
C VAL A 159 11.85 -11.65 14.33
N TYR A 160 11.65 -12.82 13.74
CA TYR A 160 10.80 -13.87 14.28
C TYR A 160 11.62 -14.90 15.03
N GLU A 161 11.02 -15.59 16.00
CA GLU A 161 11.61 -16.72 16.73
C GLU A 161 12.21 -17.76 15.78
N SER A 162 11.59 -17.98 14.61
CA SER A 162 12.11 -18.90 13.58
C SER A 162 13.46 -18.53 12.96
N GLY A 163 14.03 -17.36 13.29
CA GLY A 163 15.22 -16.81 12.64
C GLY A 163 14.93 -16.03 11.35
N SER A 164 13.66 -15.98 10.89
CA SER A 164 13.27 -15.16 9.76
C SER A 164 13.32 -13.67 10.11
N MET A 165 13.75 -12.85 9.16
CA MET A 165 13.80 -11.40 9.30
C MET A 165 13.11 -10.72 8.13
N VAL A 166 12.34 -9.67 8.40
CA VAL A 166 11.71 -8.83 7.38
C VAL A 166 12.10 -7.38 7.66
N VAL A 167 12.57 -6.67 6.63
CA VAL A 167 12.83 -5.22 6.67
C VAL A 167 11.82 -4.50 5.80
N VAL A 168 11.34 -3.36 6.29
CA VAL A 168 10.46 -2.40 5.58
C VAL A 168 11.02 -0.99 5.77
N GLY A 169 10.75 -0.10 4.83
CA GLY A 169 11.10 1.32 4.87
C GLY A 169 12.41 1.67 4.15
N ALA A 170 13.14 0.67 3.66
CA ALA A 170 14.39 0.92 2.94
C ALA A 170 14.09 1.52 1.55
N ARG A 171 14.93 2.46 1.09
CA ARG A 171 14.77 3.08 -0.24
C ARG A 171 15.41 2.29 -1.39
N SER A 172 16.23 1.29 -1.07
CA SER A 172 16.90 0.44 -2.05
C SER A 172 17.16 -0.97 -1.51
N ALA A 173 17.38 -1.92 -2.42
CA ALA A 173 17.73 -3.29 -2.06
C ALA A 173 19.07 -3.37 -1.33
N SER A 174 20.05 -2.56 -1.72
CA SER A 174 21.35 -2.48 -1.06
C SER A 174 21.22 -1.95 0.38
N SER A 175 20.43 -0.90 0.60
CA SER A 175 20.12 -0.35 1.92
C SER A 175 19.41 -1.40 2.79
N ALA A 176 18.39 -2.07 2.25
CA ALA A 176 17.68 -3.14 2.95
C ALA A 176 18.63 -4.27 3.40
N ARG A 177 19.53 -4.71 2.52
CA ARG A 177 20.52 -5.76 2.83
C ARG A 177 21.51 -5.30 3.91
N SER A 178 22.00 -4.06 3.83
CA SER A 178 22.91 -3.49 4.83
C SER A 178 22.24 -3.37 6.20
N THR A 179 20.99 -2.92 6.25
CA THR A 179 20.20 -2.85 7.50
C THR A 179 20.01 -4.24 8.11
N LEU A 180 19.63 -5.24 7.32
CA LEU A 180 19.48 -6.62 7.80
C LEU A 180 20.81 -7.19 8.32
N ARG A 181 21.93 -6.93 7.64
CA ARG A 181 23.26 -7.34 8.12
C ARG A 181 23.64 -6.64 9.43
N ALA A 182 23.37 -5.34 9.55
CA ALA A 182 23.63 -4.59 10.78
C ALA A 182 22.81 -5.16 11.95
N VAL A 183 21.55 -5.51 11.72
CA VAL A 183 20.70 -6.19 12.72
C VAL A 183 21.25 -7.58 13.05
N ALA A 184 21.62 -8.39 12.05
CA ALA A 184 22.21 -9.70 12.30
C ALA A 184 23.46 -9.61 13.19
N ARG A 185 24.34 -8.62 12.96
CA ARG A 185 25.51 -8.38 13.83
C ARG A 185 25.13 -7.93 15.24
N ARG A 186 24.06 -7.15 15.41
CA ARG A 186 23.56 -6.79 16.76
C ARG A 186 23.03 -8.03 17.48
N ILE A 187 22.31 -8.90 16.79
CA ILE A 187 21.79 -10.14 17.34
C ILE A 187 22.94 -11.09 17.70
N GLN A 188 23.96 -11.23 16.84
CA GLN A 188 25.13 -12.07 17.08
C GLN A 188 25.88 -11.72 18.38
N ARG A 189 25.90 -10.43 18.77
CA ARG A 189 26.49 -10.00 20.04
C ARG A 189 25.71 -10.49 21.27
N VAL A 190 24.41 -10.72 21.12
CA VAL A 190 23.53 -11.23 22.19
C VAL A 190 23.48 -12.77 22.15
N LEU A 191 23.35 -13.33 20.96
CA LEU A 191 23.26 -14.76 20.68
C LEU A 191 24.45 -15.18 19.83
N ARG A 192 25.51 -15.71 20.46
CA ARG A 192 26.79 -16.03 19.81
C ARG A 192 26.67 -17.10 18.71
N ASP A 193 25.62 -17.93 18.75
CA ASP A 193 25.37 -19.00 17.78
C ASP A 193 24.93 -18.50 16.40
N VAL A 194 24.57 -17.22 16.29
CA VAL A 194 24.20 -16.61 15.00
C VAL A 194 25.46 -16.35 14.19
N ARG A 195 25.56 -16.98 13.02
CA ARG A 195 26.73 -16.93 12.14
C ARG A 195 26.66 -15.84 11.07
N GLY A 196 25.48 -15.25 10.86
CA GLY A 196 25.30 -14.17 9.90
C GLY A 196 23.92 -14.13 9.27
N LEU A 197 23.86 -13.62 8.03
CA LEU A 197 22.63 -13.43 7.26
C LEU A 197 22.67 -14.29 5.99
N GLU A 198 21.61 -15.06 5.75
CA GLU A 198 21.44 -15.90 4.57
C GLU A 198 20.10 -15.64 3.85
N GLY A 199 19.99 -16.10 2.60
CA GLY A 199 18.73 -16.11 1.86
C GLY A 199 18.08 -14.73 1.67
N PHE A 200 18.89 -13.66 1.55
CA PHE A 200 18.40 -12.32 1.27
C PHE A 200 17.65 -12.28 -0.06
N ARG A 201 16.42 -11.77 -0.04
CA ARG A 201 15.61 -11.53 -1.23
C ARG A 201 14.69 -10.33 -1.03
N VAL A 202 14.48 -9.57 -2.09
CA VAL A 202 13.40 -8.57 -2.14
C VAL A 202 12.08 -9.30 -2.31
N VAL A 203 11.08 -8.92 -1.51
CA VAL A 203 9.73 -9.49 -1.57
C VAL A 203 8.89 -8.67 -2.55
N HIS A 204 8.89 -7.35 -2.35
CA HIS A 204 8.27 -6.38 -3.24
C HIS A 204 8.80 -4.98 -2.95
N THR A 205 8.56 -4.08 -3.89
CA THR A 205 8.86 -2.65 -3.81
C THR A 205 7.59 -1.82 -3.98
N VAL A 206 7.65 -0.59 -3.50
CA VAL A 206 6.65 0.45 -3.77
C VAL A 206 7.35 1.56 -4.54
N TRP A 207 6.76 1.92 -5.67
CA TRP A 207 7.24 2.98 -6.55
C TRP A 207 6.33 4.18 -6.42
N SER A 208 6.90 5.38 -6.38
CA SER A 208 6.15 6.64 -6.46
C SER A 208 6.45 7.34 -7.77
N PHE A 209 5.49 8.10 -8.25
CA PHE A 209 5.63 8.95 -9.43
C PHE A 209 4.78 10.21 -9.28
N LYS A 210 5.15 11.25 -10.03
CA LYS A 210 4.32 12.42 -10.26
C LYS A 210 3.57 12.28 -11.58
N MET A 211 2.38 12.83 -11.62
CA MET A 211 1.55 12.88 -12.83
C MET A 211 1.57 14.32 -13.34
N ARG A 212 1.78 14.50 -14.63
CA ARG A 212 1.77 15.84 -15.24
C ARG A 212 0.37 16.44 -15.25
N ARG A 213 -0.65 15.60 -15.48
CA ARG A 213 -2.07 16.00 -15.39
C ARG A 213 -2.62 15.69 -14.01
N ALA A 214 -3.42 16.62 -13.49
CA ALA A 214 -3.99 16.52 -12.15
C ALA A 214 -5.44 16.03 -12.19
N ILE A 215 -5.81 15.14 -11.26
CA ILE A 215 -7.21 14.73 -11.03
C ILE A 215 -7.82 15.72 -10.04
N ASP A 216 -8.26 16.87 -10.55
CA ASP A 216 -8.56 18.04 -9.72
C ASP A 216 -9.94 18.01 -9.04
N ARG A 217 -10.87 17.15 -9.48
CA ARG A 217 -12.26 17.12 -9.01
C ARG A 217 -12.67 15.72 -8.55
N VAL A 218 -13.42 15.65 -7.45
CA VAL A 218 -14.03 14.40 -6.94
C VAL A 218 -14.86 13.71 -8.03
N ARG A 219 -15.65 14.48 -8.79
CA ARG A 219 -16.42 13.97 -9.94
C ARG A 219 -15.59 13.29 -11.01
N THR A 220 -14.31 13.63 -11.14
CA THR A 220 -13.42 12.95 -12.09
C THR A 220 -13.01 11.57 -11.59
N TYR A 221 -12.81 11.39 -10.28
CA TYR A 221 -12.61 10.06 -9.69
C TYR A 221 -13.83 9.17 -9.88
N GLU A 222 -15.04 9.70 -9.66
CA GLU A 222 -16.30 8.98 -9.86
C GLU A 222 -16.49 8.55 -11.33
N ARG A 223 -16.27 9.47 -12.28
CA ARG A 223 -16.31 9.16 -13.72
C ARG A 223 -15.29 8.10 -14.14
N LEU A 224 -14.11 8.11 -13.53
CA LEU A 224 -13.10 7.06 -13.75
C LEU A 224 -13.59 5.71 -13.24
N CYS A 225 -14.21 5.67 -12.05
CA CYS A 225 -14.81 4.45 -11.47
C CYS A 225 -15.88 3.86 -12.37
N GLU A 226 -16.77 4.70 -12.93
CA GLU A 226 -17.85 4.26 -13.82
C GLU A 226 -17.32 3.68 -15.14
N ARG A 227 -16.27 4.26 -15.71
CA ARG A 227 -15.78 3.89 -17.05
C ARG A 227 -14.75 2.77 -17.05
N PHE A 228 -13.88 2.70 -16.03
CA PHE A 228 -12.71 1.83 -16.03
C PHE A 228 -12.65 0.86 -14.84
N PHE A 229 -13.68 0.85 -13.99
CA PHE A 229 -13.78 0.01 -12.79
C PHE A 229 -12.67 0.12 -11.71
N PRO A 230 -11.94 1.26 -11.53
CA PRO A 230 -11.16 1.48 -10.31
C PRO A 230 -12.07 1.72 -9.10
N SER A 231 -11.49 1.67 -7.91
CA SER A 231 -12.19 1.88 -6.63
C SER A 231 -11.77 3.21 -6.01
N TYR A 232 -12.73 4.08 -5.70
CA TYR A 232 -12.50 5.34 -4.99
C TYR A 232 -13.43 5.43 -3.79
N GLU A 233 -12.87 5.39 -2.58
CA GLU A 233 -13.60 5.44 -1.32
C GLU A 233 -12.99 6.54 -0.44
N PRO A 234 -13.31 7.83 -0.68
CA PRO A 234 -12.59 8.96 -0.07
C PRO A 234 -12.62 8.99 1.47
N GLU A 235 -13.63 8.37 2.07
CA GLU A 235 -13.76 8.21 3.53
C GLU A 235 -12.68 7.26 4.11
N ILE A 236 -12.22 6.30 3.30
CA ILE A 236 -11.26 5.27 3.71
C ILE A 236 -9.88 5.58 3.12
N ASN A 237 -9.81 6.04 1.88
CA ASN A 237 -8.60 6.34 1.15
C ASN A 237 -8.84 7.44 0.11
N THR A 238 -8.02 8.49 0.17
CA THR A 238 -8.10 9.63 -0.75
C THR A 238 -7.56 9.33 -2.16
N ALA A 239 -7.02 8.13 -2.38
CA ALA A 239 -6.48 7.71 -3.67
C ALA A 239 -7.48 6.84 -4.46
N LEU A 240 -7.51 7.04 -5.78
CA LEU A 240 -8.08 6.09 -6.73
C LEU A 240 -7.27 4.81 -6.73
N THR A 241 -7.87 3.69 -6.36
CA THR A 241 -7.24 2.38 -6.40
C THR A 241 -7.50 1.71 -7.75
N VAL A 242 -6.45 1.41 -8.49
CA VAL A 242 -6.50 0.66 -9.75
C VAL A 242 -5.81 -0.71 -9.54
N PRO A 243 -6.57 -1.81 -9.41
CA PRO A 243 -5.97 -3.14 -9.39
C PRO A 243 -5.49 -3.51 -10.81
N LEU A 244 -4.25 -3.99 -10.91
CA LEU A 244 -3.68 -4.48 -12.17
C LEU A 244 -3.42 -5.98 -12.02
N GLU A 245 -4.44 -6.78 -12.31
CA GLU A 245 -4.49 -8.21 -11.99
C GLU A 245 -3.39 -9.01 -12.71
N ASP A 246 -3.13 -8.70 -13.99
CA ASP A 246 -2.11 -9.38 -14.81
C ASP A 246 -0.70 -9.22 -14.23
N LEU A 247 -0.42 -8.06 -13.65
CA LEU A 247 0.86 -7.77 -12.99
C LEU A 247 0.86 -8.15 -11.51
N ARG A 248 -0.31 -8.46 -10.92
CA ARG A 248 -0.54 -8.66 -9.48
C ARG A 248 -0.04 -7.48 -8.64
N VAL A 249 -0.21 -6.27 -9.15
CA VAL A 249 0.14 -5.00 -8.47
C VAL A 249 -1.11 -4.14 -8.30
N LYS A 250 -0.99 -3.12 -7.46
CA LYS A 250 -2.04 -2.12 -7.25
C LYS A 250 -1.45 -0.73 -7.44
N ALA A 251 -2.05 0.08 -8.32
CA ALA A 251 -1.73 1.50 -8.41
C ALA A 251 -2.71 2.31 -7.56
N CYS A 252 -2.20 3.32 -6.85
CA CYS A 252 -3.00 4.31 -6.13
C CYS A 252 -2.71 5.68 -6.74
N LEU A 253 -3.72 6.37 -7.26
CA LEU A 253 -3.59 7.70 -7.86
C LEU A 253 -4.21 8.75 -6.93
N HIS A 254 -3.41 9.74 -6.55
CA HIS A 254 -3.85 10.95 -5.88
C HIS A 254 -3.97 12.10 -6.90
N LYS A 255 -4.26 13.31 -6.42
CA LYS A 255 -4.44 14.49 -7.27
C LYS A 255 -3.33 14.72 -8.30
N ARG A 256 -2.05 14.64 -7.92
CA ARG A 256 -0.88 14.93 -8.80
C ARG A 256 0.22 13.88 -8.74
N SER A 257 0.01 12.82 -7.99
CA SER A 257 1.01 11.79 -7.77
C SER A 257 0.34 10.45 -7.63
N GLY A 258 1.11 9.39 -7.78
CA GLY A 258 0.63 8.05 -7.51
C GLY A 258 1.72 7.17 -6.97
N ALA A 259 1.31 5.97 -6.57
CA ALA A 259 2.22 4.93 -6.17
C ALA A 259 1.77 3.56 -6.69
N VAL A 260 2.74 2.74 -7.11
CA VAL A 260 2.53 1.33 -7.50
C VAL A 260 3.03 0.43 -6.38
N PHE A 261 2.13 -0.36 -5.82
CA PHE A 261 2.39 -1.28 -4.71
C PHE A 261 2.53 -2.72 -5.20
N GLY A 262 3.45 -3.46 -4.58
CA GLY A 262 3.59 -4.91 -4.82
C GLY A 262 4.49 -5.28 -5.98
N VAL A 263 5.22 -4.32 -6.55
CA VAL A 263 6.13 -4.53 -7.68
C VAL A 263 7.25 -5.51 -7.28
N LYS A 264 7.41 -6.60 -8.03
CA LYS A 264 8.46 -7.59 -7.78
C LYS A 264 9.70 -7.39 -8.67
N ARG A 265 9.48 -6.87 -9.88
CA ARG A 265 10.53 -6.55 -10.86
C ARG A 265 10.31 -5.12 -11.34
N ASP A 266 11.40 -4.38 -11.54
CA ASP A 266 11.33 -2.97 -11.94
C ASP A 266 10.53 -2.77 -13.23
N ARG A 267 10.64 -3.70 -14.20
CA ARG A 267 9.83 -3.71 -15.43
C ARG A 267 8.32 -3.67 -15.17
N ASP A 268 7.86 -4.32 -14.10
CA ASP A 268 6.44 -4.41 -13.77
C ASP A 268 5.91 -3.04 -13.30
N ALA A 269 6.78 -2.16 -12.77
CA ALA A 269 6.41 -0.77 -12.48
C ALA A 269 6.18 0.03 -13.75
N TYR A 270 7.06 -0.09 -14.75
CA TYR A 270 6.92 0.61 -16.03
C TYR A 270 5.68 0.14 -16.81
N LEU A 271 5.43 -1.18 -16.85
CA LEU A 271 4.21 -1.74 -17.44
C LEU A 271 2.96 -1.23 -16.70
N ALA A 272 3.00 -1.17 -15.37
CA ALA A 272 1.88 -0.62 -14.60
C ALA A 272 1.59 0.83 -14.97
N LEU A 273 2.63 1.66 -15.17
CA LEU A 273 2.47 3.04 -15.62
C LEU A 273 1.85 3.14 -17.02
N GLN A 274 2.25 2.28 -17.96
CA GLN A 274 1.65 2.22 -19.30
C GLN A 274 0.16 1.87 -19.23
N LEU A 275 -0.23 0.92 -18.37
CA LEU A 275 -1.64 0.53 -18.20
C LEU A 275 -2.52 1.61 -17.58
N ILE A 276 -1.96 2.48 -16.73
CA ILE A 276 -2.72 3.57 -16.12
C ILE A 276 -2.69 4.86 -16.96
N ALA A 277 -1.77 4.99 -17.93
CA ALA A 277 -1.65 6.19 -18.75
C ALA A 277 -2.96 6.59 -19.46
N PRO A 278 -3.76 5.67 -20.04
CA PRO A 278 -5.04 6.02 -20.67
C PRO A 278 -6.04 6.68 -19.70
N LEU A 279 -5.98 6.36 -18.40
CA LEU A 279 -6.83 6.99 -17.39
C LEU A 279 -6.53 8.49 -17.25
N LEU A 280 -5.25 8.88 -17.40
CA LEU A 280 -4.82 10.27 -17.29
C LEU A 280 -5.14 11.09 -18.53
N VAL A 281 -5.21 10.45 -19.71
CA VAL A 281 -5.70 11.10 -20.93
C VAL A 281 -7.17 11.51 -20.76
N TYR A 282 -8.01 10.61 -20.25
CA TYR A 282 -9.42 10.88 -19.99
C TYR A 282 -9.67 12.00 -18.96
N VAL A 283 -8.76 12.19 -18.00
CA VAL A 283 -8.84 13.32 -17.03
C VAL A 283 -8.71 14.68 -17.73
N GLY A 284 -8.06 14.70 -18.90
CA GLY A 284 -7.81 15.89 -19.70
C GLY A 284 -8.92 16.29 -20.66
N GLU A 285 -9.93 15.44 -20.86
CA GLU A 285 -11.13 15.68 -21.66
C GLU A 285 -12.25 16.30 -20.81
#